data_AF-A0A9D8SMZ2-F1
#
_entry.id   AF-A0A9D8SMZ2-F1
#
_cell.length_a   1.000
_cell.length_b   1.000
_cell.length_c   1.000
_cell.angle_alpha   90.00
_cell.angle_beta   90.00
_cell.angle_gamma   90.00
#
_symmetry.space_group_name_H-M   'P 1'
#
loop_
_entity.id
_entity.type
_entity.pdbx_description
1 polymer ?
#
loop_
_entity_poly.entity_id
_entity_poly.type
_entity_poly.pdbx_seq_one_letter_code
_entity_poly.pdbx_strand_id
1 'polypeptide(L)'
;MTFKLNFRFLGGSLVLIATVLYGFLLNNLNLWSDELYSVLMAKDSWGEMWELLLTEDSKPPLYYAYLKVILVLFPKEYEIWAAHFASLLLFIGALVFVLTEVRKDYGDRLSLVMAATFVLMPCSLWLAFEVRTYMLSAFLLFVALIYGIRILDKPKNSDFVKLAFTTVLALYSHYYSLVWLFCLYTGILCCLLREKKLQKSGKKFFLTAGVAFGLFIPWLIVPLTTGGDISKFWYVTKEFVKLSPMFFLNPFEPEILQSVFYMATYFVTTAFSFVVLCGV
;
A
#
# COMPACT_ATOMS: atom_id res chain seq x y z
N MET A 1 22.75 -25.75 -25.13
CA MET A 1 23.23 -25.37 -23.77
C MET A 1 22.27 -24.32 -23.23
N THR A 2 21.25 -24.72 -22.47
CA THR A 2 20.27 -23.79 -21.90
C THR A 2 20.91 -23.07 -20.73
N PHE A 3 21.20 -21.78 -20.90
CA PHE A 3 21.72 -20.91 -19.84
C PHE A 3 20.64 -20.79 -18.75
N LYS A 4 20.70 -21.64 -17.71
CA LYS A 4 19.84 -21.48 -16.53
C LYS A 4 20.41 -20.31 -15.71
N LEU A 5 19.91 -19.10 -15.96
CA LEU A 5 20.23 -17.97 -15.11
C LEU A 5 19.75 -18.23 -13.67
N ASN A 6 20.61 -17.94 -12.70
CA ASN A 6 20.34 -18.13 -11.28
C ASN A 6 19.30 -17.11 -10.79
N PHE A 7 18.21 -17.58 -10.18
CA PHE A 7 17.14 -16.72 -9.64
C PHE A 7 17.68 -15.61 -8.73
N ARG A 8 18.63 -15.92 -7.84
CA ARG A 8 19.19 -14.92 -6.91
C ARG A 8 19.90 -13.80 -7.67
N PHE A 9 20.61 -14.15 -8.73
CA PHE A 9 21.29 -13.20 -9.59
C PHE A 9 20.27 -12.34 -10.36
N LEU A 10 19.25 -12.97 -10.95
CA LEU A 10 18.19 -12.26 -11.69
C LEU A 10 17.38 -11.32 -10.79
N GLY A 11 16.88 -11.82 -9.66
CA GLY A 11 16.09 -11.03 -8.72
C GLY A 11 16.90 -9.89 -8.11
N GLY A 12 18.15 -10.16 -7.71
CA GLY A 12 19.07 -9.13 -7.21
C GLY A 12 19.39 -8.08 -8.26
N SER A 13 19.63 -8.49 -9.51
CA SER A 13 19.86 -7.57 -10.63
C SER A 13 18.64 -6.71 -10.90
N LEU A 14 17.43 -7.27 -10.84
CA LEU A 14 16.19 -6.52 -11.06
C LEU A 14 15.98 -5.44 -9.99
N VAL A 15 16.19 -5.77 -8.70
CA VAL A 15 16.11 -4.78 -7.61
C VAL A 15 17.17 -3.70 -7.78
N LEU A 16 18.41 -4.10 -8.11
CA LEU A 16 19.50 -3.15 -8.32
C LEU A 16 19.20 -2.20 -9.50
N ILE A 17 18.77 -2.75 -10.64
CA ILE A 17 18.41 -1.97 -11.82
C ILE A 17 17.27 -1.01 -11.51
N ALA A 18 16.20 -1.47 -10.85
CA ALA A 18 15.09 -0.62 -10.46
C ALA A 18 15.54 0.51 -9.51
N THR A 19 16.36 0.17 -8.51
CA THR A 19 16.90 1.15 -7.55
C THR A 19 17.76 2.20 -8.24
N VAL A 20 18.64 1.78 -9.14
CA VAL A 20 19.54 2.68 -9.86
C VAL A 20 18.76 3.55 -10.85
N LEU A 21 17.90 2.95 -11.67
CA LEU A 21 17.10 3.69 -12.65
C LEU A 21 16.19 4.71 -11.96
N TYR A 22 15.43 4.30 -10.95
CA TYR A 22 14.50 5.19 -10.27
C TYR A 22 15.25 6.19 -9.39
N GLY A 23 16.36 5.77 -8.78
CA GLY A 23 17.26 6.63 -8.03
C GLY A 23 17.87 7.76 -8.88
N PHE A 24 18.27 7.48 -10.12
CA PHE A 24 18.75 8.51 -11.05
C PHE A 24 17.64 9.49 -11.46
N LEU A 25 16.38 9.03 -11.47
CA LEU A 25 15.22 9.86 -11.75
C LEU A 25 14.83 10.76 -10.56
N LEU A 26 15.37 10.52 -9.36
CA LEU A 26 15.19 11.38 -8.18
C LEU A 26 15.84 12.78 -8.31
N ASN A 27 16.51 13.09 -9.44
CA ASN A 27 17.16 14.38 -9.64
C ASN A 27 16.18 15.55 -9.89
N ASN A 28 14.90 15.28 -10.10
CA ASN A 28 13.87 16.32 -10.21
C ASN A 28 13.31 16.66 -8.82
N LEU A 29 14.06 17.41 -8.00
CA LEU A 29 13.77 17.71 -6.59
C LEU A 29 12.61 18.72 -6.37
N ASN A 30 11.64 18.76 -7.28
CA ASN A 30 10.47 19.63 -7.15
C ASN A 30 9.39 18.91 -6.35
N LEU A 31 8.93 19.54 -5.26
CA LEU A 31 7.79 19.08 -4.49
C LEU A 31 6.51 19.76 -4.98
N TRP A 32 5.46 18.96 -5.14
CA TRP A 32 4.11 19.45 -5.34
C TRP A 32 3.57 20.00 -4.00
N SER A 33 2.50 20.79 -4.04
CA SER A 33 1.98 21.46 -2.83
C SER A 33 1.62 20.49 -1.70
N ASP A 34 1.05 19.33 -2.04
CA ASP A 34 0.67 18.27 -1.10
C ASP A 34 1.85 17.40 -0.64
N GLU A 35 2.89 17.26 -1.47
CA GLU A 35 4.17 16.67 -1.10
C GLU A 35 4.92 17.57 -0.11
N LEU A 36 4.98 18.88 -0.40
CA LEU A 36 5.56 19.88 0.49
C LEU A 36 4.86 19.88 1.84
N TYR A 37 3.52 19.83 1.86
CA TYR A 37 2.75 19.68 3.09
C TYR A 37 3.18 18.44 3.89
N SER A 38 3.39 17.31 3.19
CA SER A 38 3.83 16.08 3.84
C SER A 38 5.21 16.18 4.47
N VAL A 39 6.15 16.85 3.79
CA VAL A 39 7.49 17.14 4.31
C VAL A 39 7.42 18.08 5.51
N LEU A 40 6.63 19.16 5.44
CA LEU A 40 6.48 20.11 6.55
C LEU A 40 5.89 19.43 7.79
N MET A 41 4.81 18.66 7.62
CA MET A 41 4.20 17.85 8.68
C MET A 41 5.20 16.89 9.35
N ALA A 42 6.04 16.24 8.54
CA ALA A 42 7.07 15.34 9.06
C ALA A 42 8.22 16.06 9.79
N LYS A 43 8.39 17.37 9.57
CA LYS A 43 9.44 18.18 10.24
C LYS A 43 9.01 18.68 11.60
N ASP A 44 7.72 18.97 11.77
CA ASP A 44 7.14 19.38 13.05
C ASP A 44 7.42 18.36 14.17
N SER A 45 7.42 18.80 15.43
CA SER A 45 7.61 17.88 16.55
C SER A 45 6.51 16.79 16.56
N TRP A 46 6.77 15.66 17.23
CA TRP A 46 5.76 14.59 17.33
C TRP A 46 4.43 15.09 17.92
N GLY A 47 4.47 16.05 18.85
CA GLY A 47 3.29 16.65 19.46
C GLY A 47 2.53 17.54 18.48
N GLU A 48 3.22 18.45 17.81
CA GLU A 48 2.63 19.35 16.81
C GLU A 48 2.05 18.58 15.62
N MET A 49 2.79 17.59 15.10
CA MET A 49 2.30 16.71 14.03
C MET A 49 1.01 16.00 14.47
N TRP A 50 0.96 15.48 15.69
CA TRP A 50 -0.21 14.79 16.20
C TRP A 50 -1.41 15.74 16.40
N GLU A 51 -1.16 16.94 16.92
CA GLU A 51 -2.18 17.97 17.07
C GLU A 51 -2.77 18.37 15.72
N LEU A 52 -1.92 18.69 14.73
CA LEU A 52 -2.35 19.03 13.38
C LEU A 52 -3.16 17.91 12.73
N LEU A 53 -2.78 16.64 12.92
CA LEU A 53 -3.54 15.52 12.37
C LEU A 53 -4.91 15.32 13.03
N LEU A 54 -5.09 15.78 14.27
CA LEU A 54 -6.38 15.75 14.96
C LEU A 54 -7.27 16.95 14.62
N THR A 55 -6.68 18.11 14.35
CA THR A 55 -7.42 19.38 14.24
C THR A 55 -7.49 19.96 12.84
N GLU A 56 -6.51 19.68 11.96
CA GLU A 56 -6.36 20.35 10.66
C GLU A 56 -6.22 19.38 9.47
N ASP A 57 -5.78 18.15 9.70
CA ASP A 57 -5.64 17.15 8.65
C ASP A 57 -5.96 15.75 9.17
N SER A 58 -7.22 15.34 9.05
CA SER A 58 -7.73 14.09 9.62
C SER A 58 -7.09 12.81 9.05
N LYS A 59 -6.10 12.89 8.16
CA LYS A 59 -5.39 11.75 7.57
C LYS A 59 -4.71 10.86 8.63
N PRO A 60 -4.67 9.54 8.42
CA PRO A 60 -3.98 8.63 9.33
C PRO A 60 -2.46 8.91 9.46
N PRO A 61 -1.88 8.76 10.68
CA PRO A 61 -0.55 9.27 11.02
C PRO A 61 0.62 8.45 10.50
N LEU A 62 0.42 7.19 10.07
CA LEU A 62 1.54 6.26 9.85
C LEU A 62 2.52 6.76 8.81
N TYR A 63 2.02 7.34 7.72
CA TYR A 63 2.88 7.83 6.65
C TYR A 63 3.77 9.00 7.11
N TYR A 64 3.21 9.96 7.84
CA TYR A 64 3.97 11.12 8.34
C TYR A 64 5.01 10.70 9.38
N ALA A 65 4.64 9.76 10.25
CA ALA A 65 5.58 9.15 11.20
C ALA A 65 6.72 8.42 10.48
N TYR A 66 6.41 7.65 9.43
CA TYR A 66 7.40 6.98 8.60
C TYR A 66 8.33 7.98 7.90
N LEU A 67 7.77 8.99 7.23
CA LEU A 67 8.52 10.01 6.53
C LEU A 67 9.45 10.77 7.48
N LYS A 68 8.94 11.15 8.67
CA LYS A 68 9.74 11.80 9.72
C LYS A 68 10.95 10.97 10.12
N VAL A 69 10.77 9.66 10.35
CA VAL A 69 11.89 8.76 10.67
C VAL A 69 12.91 8.75 9.55
N ILE A 70 12.48 8.69 8.29
CA ILE A 70 13.40 8.73 7.14
C ILE A 70 14.16 10.06 7.10
N LEU A 71 13.48 11.21 7.18
CA LEU A 71 14.12 12.53 7.09
C LEU A 71 15.19 12.74 8.17
N VAL A 72 14.99 12.22 9.38
CA VAL A 72 15.97 12.32 10.48
C VAL A 72 17.27 11.55 10.19
N LEU A 73 17.24 10.55 9.32
CA LEU A 73 18.43 9.76 8.96
C LEU A 73 19.35 10.48 7.96
N PHE A 74 18.89 11.58 7.35
CA PHE A 74 19.63 12.31 6.33
C PHE A 74 19.99 13.73 6.78
N PRO A 75 21.13 14.27 6.31
CA PRO A 75 21.45 15.69 6.51
C PRO A 75 20.39 16.60 5.87
N LYS A 76 20.19 17.79 6.44
CA LYS A 76 19.18 18.76 5.97
C LYS A 76 19.33 19.16 4.50
N GLU A 77 20.56 19.18 3.99
CA GLU A 77 20.86 19.48 2.58
C GLU A 77 20.32 18.40 1.60
N TYR A 78 20.05 17.19 2.08
CA TYR A 78 19.47 16.08 1.31
C TYR A 78 17.99 15.83 1.65
N GLU A 79 17.31 16.74 2.36
CA GLU A 79 15.95 16.53 2.87
C GLU A 79 14.94 16.18 1.78
N ILE A 80 14.94 16.93 0.67
CA ILE A 80 14.00 16.68 -0.45
C ILE A 80 14.29 15.34 -1.11
N TRP A 81 15.57 15.03 -1.32
CA TRP A 81 15.98 13.74 -1.86
C TRP A 81 15.55 12.59 -0.93
N ALA A 82 15.75 12.75 0.37
CA ALA A 82 15.35 11.78 1.39
C ALA A 82 13.83 11.56 1.42
N ALA A 83 13.05 12.61 1.14
CA ALA A 83 11.60 12.53 1.05
C ALA A 83 11.15 11.63 -0.11
N HIS A 84 11.67 11.83 -1.32
CA HIS A 84 11.38 10.95 -2.46
C HIS A 84 11.97 9.54 -2.26
N PHE A 85 13.15 9.45 -1.65
CA PHE A 85 13.76 8.18 -1.29
C PHE A 85 12.89 7.36 -0.34
N ALA A 86 12.11 8.00 0.54
CA ALA A 86 11.17 7.31 1.41
C ALA A 86 10.13 6.51 0.62
N SER A 87 9.62 7.04 -0.49
CA SER A 87 8.68 6.33 -1.37
C SER A 87 9.37 5.23 -2.19
N LEU A 88 10.58 5.51 -2.69
CA LEU A 88 11.38 4.52 -3.41
C LEU A 88 11.72 3.33 -2.51
N LEU A 89 12.02 3.57 -1.23
CA LEU A 89 12.32 2.53 -0.26
C LEU A 89 11.12 1.58 -0.06
N LEU A 90 9.90 2.10 -0.05
CA LEU A 90 8.68 1.29 0.02
C LEU A 90 8.48 0.46 -1.25
N PHE A 91 8.76 1.03 -2.41
CA PHE A 91 8.72 0.30 -3.68
C PHE A 91 9.75 -0.84 -3.74
N ILE A 92 10.99 -0.57 -3.31
CA ILE A 92 12.03 -1.61 -3.18
C ILE A 92 11.57 -2.68 -2.18
N GLY A 93 10.97 -2.29 -1.06
CA GLY A 93 10.36 -3.20 -0.10
C GLY A 93 9.32 -4.14 -0.72
N ALA A 94 8.46 -3.60 -1.61
CA ALA A 94 7.50 -4.40 -2.36
C ALA A 94 8.18 -5.41 -3.31
N LEU A 95 9.23 -5.01 -4.04
CA LEU A 95 9.99 -5.92 -4.90
C LEU A 95 10.68 -7.03 -4.10
N VAL A 96 11.31 -6.68 -2.97
CA VAL A 96 11.94 -7.65 -2.06
C VAL A 96 10.88 -8.61 -1.52
N PHE A 97 9.70 -8.12 -1.15
CA PHE A 97 8.60 -8.96 -0.67
C PHE A 97 8.12 -9.94 -1.76
N VAL A 98 8.00 -9.52 -3.02
CA VAL A 98 7.69 -10.41 -4.15
C VAL A 98 8.77 -11.49 -4.33
N LEU A 99 10.04 -11.09 -4.30
CA LEU A 99 11.19 -11.98 -4.51
C LEU A 99 11.48 -12.91 -3.33
N THR A 100 10.83 -12.70 -2.18
CA THR A 100 11.02 -13.49 -0.97
C THR A 100 9.76 -14.22 -0.53
N GLU A 101 8.71 -13.50 -0.16
CA GLU A 101 7.49 -14.09 0.39
C GLU A 101 6.61 -14.70 -0.71
N VAL A 102 6.31 -13.96 -1.78
CA VAL A 102 5.49 -14.49 -2.89
C VAL A 102 6.19 -15.66 -3.59
N ARG A 103 7.52 -15.56 -3.74
CA ARG A 103 8.36 -16.65 -4.26
C ARG A 103 8.17 -17.96 -3.51
N LYS A 104 8.01 -17.94 -2.18
CA LYS A 104 7.82 -19.17 -1.37
C LYS A 104 6.54 -19.90 -1.73
N ASP A 105 5.52 -19.17 -2.16
CA ASP A 105 4.19 -19.73 -2.45
C ASP A 105 4.06 -20.14 -3.91
N TYR A 106 4.68 -19.40 -4.84
CA TYR A 106 4.43 -19.55 -6.29
C TYR A 106 5.69 -19.83 -7.13
N GLY A 107 6.86 -19.91 -6.50
CA GLY A 107 8.12 -20.26 -7.14
C GLY A 107 8.82 -19.12 -7.89
N ASP A 108 10.00 -19.45 -8.42
CA ASP A 108 10.95 -18.51 -9.01
C ASP A 108 10.39 -17.75 -10.22
N ARG A 109 9.71 -18.46 -11.13
CA ARG A 109 9.20 -17.89 -12.39
C ARG A 109 8.13 -16.83 -12.12
N LEU A 110 7.11 -17.17 -11.32
CA LEU A 110 6.01 -16.24 -11.06
C LEU A 110 6.52 -14.99 -10.34
N SER A 111 7.38 -15.18 -9.35
CA SER A 111 7.99 -14.09 -8.59
C SER A 111 8.81 -13.13 -9.45
N LEU A 112 9.64 -13.66 -10.36
CA LEU A 112 10.41 -12.80 -11.28
C LEU A 112 9.52 -12.03 -12.26
N VAL A 113 8.51 -12.69 -12.84
CA VAL A 113 7.61 -11.99 -13.77
C VAL A 113 6.81 -10.92 -13.03
N MET A 114 6.31 -11.21 -11.83
CA MET A 114 5.60 -10.23 -11.01
C MET A 114 6.48 -9.03 -10.64
N ALA A 115 7.73 -9.28 -10.22
CA ALA A 115 8.67 -8.21 -9.94
C ALA A 115 8.99 -7.37 -11.19
N ALA A 116 9.16 -8.02 -12.35
CA ALA A 116 9.35 -7.32 -13.62
C ALA A 116 8.12 -6.49 -14.01
N THR A 117 6.92 -7.03 -13.84
CA THR A 117 5.67 -6.30 -14.06
C THR A 117 5.61 -5.07 -13.15
N PHE A 118 5.92 -5.20 -11.86
CA PHE A 118 5.93 -4.06 -10.94
C PHE A 118 6.90 -2.96 -11.39
N VAL A 119 8.09 -3.30 -11.90
CA VAL A 119 9.07 -2.32 -12.40
C VAL A 119 8.66 -1.70 -13.75
N LEU A 120 7.92 -2.43 -14.57
CA LEU A 120 7.53 -1.99 -15.91
C LEU A 120 6.17 -1.28 -15.95
N MET A 121 5.37 -1.39 -14.88
CA MET A 121 4.05 -0.76 -14.80
C MET A 121 4.19 0.78 -14.82
N PRO A 122 3.45 1.51 -15.67
CA PRO A 122 3.58 2.97 -15.77
C PRO A 122 3.38 3.71 -14.44
N CYS A 123 2.45 3.24 -13.59
CA CYS A 123 2.18 3.84 -12.29
C CYS A 123 3.27 3.61 -11.24
N SER A 124 4.18 2.66 -11.45
CA SER A 124 5.23 2.32 -10.49
C SER A 124 6.24 3.44 -10.30
N LEU A 125 6.57 4.16 -11.38
CA LEU A 125 7.46 5.31 -11.31
C LEU A 125 6.86 6.43 -10.45
N TRP A 126 5.57 6.71 -10.66
CA TRP A 126 4.83 7.71 -9.89
C TRP A 126 4.80 7.34 -8.41
N LEU A 127 4.38 6.11 -8.09
CA LEU A 127 4.34 5.62 -6.71
C LEU A 127 5.72 5.58 -6.03
N ALA A 128 6.78 5.25 -6.77
CA ALA A 128 8.13 5.19 -6.22
C ALA A 128 8.76 6.58 -5.98
N PHE A 129 8.18 7.65 -6.53
CA PHE A 129 8.72 9.01 -6.42
C PHE A 129 7.87 9.91 -5.53
N GLU A 130 6.56 9.82 -5.65
CA GLU A 130 5.62 10.75 -5.02
C GLU A 130 5.75 10.71 -3.48
N VAL A 131 5.98 11.87 -2.85
CA VAL A 131 6.17 12.02 -1.39
C VAL A 131 4.82 12.00 -0.67
N ARG A 132 4.08 10.91 -0.85
CA ARG A 132 2.73 10.72 -0.33
C ARG A 132 2.53 9.29 0.16
N THR A 133 1.46 9.09 0.92
CA THR A 133 1.12 7.79 1.57
C THR A 133 0.78 6.64 0.63
N TYR A 134 0.71 6.90 -0.67
CA TYR A 134 0.12 5.98 -1.63
C TYR A 134 0.93 4.71 -1.84
N MET A 135 2.25 4.83 -1.98
CA MET A 135 3.12 3.65 -2.09
C MET A 135 3.12 2.82 -0.80
N LEU A 136 3.08 3.47 0.36
CA LEU A 136 2.96 2.80 1.66
C LEU A 136 1.66 2.00 1.72
N SER A 137 0.55 2.64 1.37
CA SER A 137 -0.78 2.03 1.35
C SER A 137 -0.83 0.86 0.37
N ALA A 138 -0.38 1.05 -0.87
CA ALA A 138 -0.37 0.02 -1.90
C ALA A 138 0.48 -1.19 -1.48
N PHE A 139 1.66 -0.96 -0.89
CA PHE A 139 2.50 -2.03 -0.38
C PHE A 139 1.82 -2.81 0.76
N LEU A 140 1.24 -2.13 1.74
CA LEU A 140 0.56 -2.79 2.86
C LEU A 140 -0.69 -3.56 2.41
N LEU A 141 -1.49 -3.00 1.50
CA LEU A 141 -2.64 -3.70 0.90
C LEU A 141 -2.20 -4.94 0.12
N PHE A 142 -1.10 -4.85 -0.63
CA PHE A 142 -0.52 -5.99 -1.31
C PHE A 142 -0.04 -7.08 -0.34
N VAL A 143 0.63 -6.71 0.74
CA VAL A 143 1.04 -7.65 1.80
C VAL A 143 -0.20 -8.31 2.46
N ALA A 144 -1.25 -7.53 2.73
CA ALA A 144 -2.52 -8.03 3.27
C ALA A 144 -3.20 -9.01 2.31
N LEU A 145 -3.17 -8.75 0.99
CA LEU A 145 -3.67 -9.68 -0.02
C LEU A 145 -2.97 -11.03 0.06
N ILE A 146 -1.63 -11.05 0.07
CA ILE A 146 -0.85 -12.29 0.08
C ILE A 146 -1.13 -13.11 1.34
N TYR A 147 -1.17 -12.49 2.53
CA TYR A 147 -1.55 -13.20 3.75
C TYR A 147 -3.02 -13.62 3.75
N GLY A 148 -3.91 -12.82 3.16
CA GLY A 148 -5.32 -13.16 2.94
C GLY A 148 -5.50 -14.42 2.08
N ILE A 149 -4.70 -14.58 1.02
CA ILE A 149 -4.69 -15.78 0.19
C ILE A 149 -4.13 -16.98 0.97
N ARG A 150 -3.04 -16.79 1.73
CA ARG A 150 -2.44 -17.87 2.54
C ARG A 150 -3.41 -18.46 3.58
N ILE A 151 -4.27 -17.64 4.19
CA ILE A 151 -5.27 -18.16 5.14
C ILE A 151 -6.40 -18.96 4.47
N LEU A 152 -6.60 -18.79 3.16
CA LEU A 152 -7.54 -19.58 2.37
C LEU A 152 -6.94 -20.93 1.92
N ASP A 153 -5.69 -20.92 1.44
CA ASP A 153 -5.03 -22.13 0.94
C ASP A 153 -4.42 -22.99 2.08
N LYS A 154 -3.35 -22.50 2.72
CA LYS A 154 -2.56 -23.23 3.73
C LYS A 154 -2.42 -22.41 5.02
N PRO A 155 -3.52 -22.25 5.79
CA PRO A 155 -3.56 -21.34 6.93
C PRO A 155 -2.57 -21.72 8.03
N LYS A 156 -1.65 -20.82 8.36
CA LYS A 156 -0.84 -20.87 9.59
C LYS A 156 -1.27 -19.78 10.56
N ASN A 157 -1.06 -20.00 11.87
CA ASN A 157 -1.34 -18.97 12.88
C ASN A 157 -0.60 -17.66 12.61
N SER A 158 0.63 -17.75 12.11
CA SER A 158 1.42 -16.58 11.72
C SER A 158 0.76 -15.75 10.63
N ASP A 159 0.02 -16.35 9.69
CA ASP A 159 -0.59 -15.62 8.59
C ASP A 159 -1.78 -14.78 9.05
N PHE A 160 -2.55 -15.26 10.03
CA PHE A 160 -3.60 -14.46 10.68
C PHE A 160 -3.01 -13.25 11.43
N VAL A 161 -1.92 -13.46 12.19
CA VAL A 161 -1.27 -12.36 12.93
C VAL A 161 -0.69 -11.33 11.96
N LYS A 162 -0.02 -11.78 10.90
CA LYS A 162 0.57 -10.90 9.89
C LYS A 162 -0.51 -10.16 9.08
N LEU A 163 -1.62 -10.82 8.77
CA LEU A 163 -2.78 -10.17 8.16
C LEU A 163 -3.34 -9.09 9.10
N ALA A 164 -3.62 -9.41 10.37
CA ALA A 164 -4.14 -8.44 11.34
C ALA A 164 -3.20 -7.22 11.48
N PHE A 165 -1.91 -7.47 11.66
CA PHE A 165 -0.90 -6.42 11.79
C PHE A 165 -0.84 -5.53 10.54
N THR A 166 -0.79 -6.14 9.35
CA THR A 166 -0.72 -5.39 8.09
C THR A 166 -2.03 -4.61 7.84
N THR A 167 -3.18 -5.17 8.17
CA THR A 167 -4.48 -4.48 8.08
C THR A 167 -4.50 -3.23 8.97
N VAL A 168 -4.02 -3.32 10.21
CA VAL A 168 -3.90 -2.14 11.10
C VAL A 168 -3.02 -1.08 10.45
N LEU A 169 -1.81 -1.46 10.02
CA LEU A 169 -0.91 -0.50 9.37
C LEU A 169 -1.53 0.12 8.11
N ALA A 170 -2.20 -0.67 7.29
CA ALA A 170 -2.85 -0.18 6.08
C ALA A 170 -3.97 0.82 6.40
N LEU A 171 -4.80 0.56 7.42
CA LEU A 171 -5.81 1.51 7.89
C LEU A 171 -5.19 2.80 8.42
N TYR A 172 -4.07 2.68 9.15
CA TYR A 172 -3.31 3.81 9.65
C TYR A 172 -2.46 4.54 8.60
N SER A 173 -2.41 4.05 7.35
CA SER A 173 -1.73 4.72 6.24
C SER A 173 -2.66 5.63 5.43
N HIS A 174 -3.88 5.17 5.11
CA HIS A 174 -4.84 5.93 4.32
C HIS A 174 -6.27 5.41 4.48
N TYR A 175 -7.27 6.30 4.49
CA TYR A 175 -8.69 5.90 4.66
C TYR A 175 -9.23 5.05 3.51
N TYR A 176 -8.75 5.23 2.28
CA TYR A 176 -9.15 4.36 1.16
C TYR A 176 -8.78 2.89 1.37
N SER A 177 -7.79 2.61 2.21
CA SER A 177 -7.46 1.24 2.61
C SER A 177 -8.66 0.55 3.28
N LEU A 178 -9.53 1.28 3.98
CA LEU A 178 -10.74 0.72 4.60
C LEU A 178 -11.68 0.09 3.55
N VAL A 179 -11.93 0.78 2.44
CA VAL A 179 -12.80 0.29 1.37
C VAL A 179 -12.19 -0.97 0.73
N TRP A 180 -10.90 -0.90 0.42
CA TRP A 180 -10.21 -2.02 -0.22
C TRP A 180 -10.13 -3.25 0.71
N LEU A 181 -9.80 -3.04 1.99
CA LEU A 181 -9.78 -4.10 3.00
C LEU A 181 -11.18 -4.67 3.25
N PHE A 182 -12.24 -3.85 3.24
CA PHE A 182 -13.61 -4.35 3.32
C PHE A 182 -13.91 -5.34 2.19
N CYS A 183 -13.53 -5.01 0.95
CA CYS A 183 -13.65 -5.92 -0.19
C CYS A 183 -12.81 -7.19 0.00
N LEU A 184 -11.54 -7.07 0.43
CA LEU A 184 -10.66 -8.21 0.69
C LEU A 184 -11.25 -9.16 1.74
N TYR A 185 -11.63 -8.64 2.90
CA TYR A 185 -12.19 -9.45 3.99
C TYR A 185 -13.53 -10.07 3.60
N THR A 186 -14.36 -9.37 2.84
CA THR A 186 -15.61 -9.93 2.30
C THR A 186 -15.32 -11.06 1.31
N GLY A 187 -14.36 -10.88 0.40
CA GLY A 187 -13.93 -11.93 -0.53
C GLY A 187 -13.41 -13.18 0.18
N ILE A 188 -12.55 -13.00 1.21
CA ILE A 188 -12.06 -14.08 2.05
C ILE A 188 -13.22 -14.80 2.75
N LEU A 189 -14.17 -14.06 3.32
CA LEU A 189 -15.35 -14.64 3.98
C LEU A 189 -16.18 -15.48 2.99
N CYS A 190 -16.43 -14.96 1.78
CA CYS A 190 -17.13 -15.67 0.72
C CYS A 190 -16.40 -16.97 0.34
N CYS A 191 -15.08 -16.95 0.20
CA CYS A 191 -14.28 -18.15 -0.07
C CYS A 191 -14.33 -19.16 1.08
N LEU A 192 -14.19 -18.70 2.34
CA LEU A 192 -14.29 -19.56 3.52
C LEU A 192 -15.66 -20.24 3.65
N LEU A 193 -16.73 -19.54 3.28
CA LEU A 193 -18.09 -20.08 3.23
C LEU A 193 -18.25 -21.09 2.09
N ARG A 194 -17.84 -20.73 0.87
CA ARG A 194 -17.94 -21.58 -0.32
C ARG A 194 -17.18 -22.90 -0.16
N GLU A 195 -15.98 -22.83 0.40
CA GLU A 195 -15.11 -23.99 0.62
C GLU A 195 -15.41 -24.72 1.95
N LYS A 196 -16.44 -24.29 2.69
CA LYS A 196 -16.82 -24.85 3.99
C LYS A 196 -15.68 -24.86 5.03
N LYS A 197 -14.71 -23.94 4.90
CA LYS A 197 -13.54 -23.79 5.78
C LYS A 197 -13.82 -22.91 7.00
N LEU A 198 -15.03 -22.33 7.12
CA LEU A 198 -15.40 -21.43 8.21
C LEU A 198 -15.25 -22.06 9.61
N GLN A 199 -15.57 -23.35 9.77
CA GLN A 199 -15.41 -24.04 11.07
C GLN A 199 -13.94 -24.10 11.51
N LYS A 200 -13.00 -24.23 10.57
CA LYS A 200 -11.56 -24.36 10.84
C LYS A 200 -10.88 -23.00 11.06
N SER A 201 -11.20 -22.02 10.22
CA SER A 201 -10.49 -20.73 10.17
C SER A 201 -11.30 -19.55 10.69
N GLY A 202 -12.62 -19.69 10.83
CA GLY A 202 -13.56 -18.59 11.08
C GLY A 202 -13.27 -17.82 12.37
N LYS A 203 -13.04 -18.50 13.50
CA LYS A 203 -12.74 -17.83 14.77
C LYS A 203 -11.50 -16.92 14.67
N LYS A 204 -10.44 -17.40 14.02
CA LYS A 204 -9.19 -16.64 13.83
C LYS A 204 -9.37 -15.50 12.83
N PHE A 205 -10.14 -15.75 11.76
CA PHE A 205 -10.49 -14.74 10.76
C PHE A 205 -11.28 -13.58 11.39
N PHE A 206 -12.36 -13.87 12.13
CA PHE A 206 -13.14 -12.84 12.81
C PHE A 206 -12.34 -12.13 13.91
N LEU A 207 -11.46 -12.84 14.63
CA LEU A 207 -10.55 -12.21 15.59
C LEU A 207 -9.58 -11.25 14.89
N THR A 208 -9.02 -11.65 13.74
CA THR A 208 -8.13 -10.81 12.92
C THR A 208 -8.84 -9.53 12.48
N ALA A 209 -10.06 -9.66 11.93
CA ALA A 209 -10.88 -8.52 11.51
C ALA A 209 -11.26 -7.61 12.70
N GLY A 210 -11.74 -8.21 13.78
CA GLY A 210 -12.21 -7.49 14.97
C GLY A 210 -11.09 -6.74 15.69
N VAL A 211 -9.90 -7.35 15.84
CA VAL A 211 -8.74 -6.68 16.43
C VAL A 211 -8.27 -5.54 15.55
N ALA A 212 -8.16 -5.75 14.23
CA ALA A 212 -7.69 -4.69 13.33
C ALA A 212 -8.65 -3.50 13.30
N PHE A 213 -9.96 -3.77 13.22
CA PHE A 213 -10.97 -2.72 13.28
C PHE A 213 -10.98 -2.02 14.64
N GLY A 214 -10.96 -2.77 15.73
CA GLY A 214 -10.95 -2.24 17.10
C GLY A 214 -9.78 -1.31 17.37
N LEU A 215 -8.59 -1.66 16.88
CA LEU A 215 -7.40 -0.81 17.00
C LEU A 215 -7.48 0.47 16.15
N PHE A 216 -8.27 0.49 15.07
CA PHE A 216 -8.44 1.66 14.22
C PHE A 216 -9.58 2.60 14.69
N ILE A 217 -10.48 2.13 15.57
CA ILE A 217 -11.60 2.92 16.11
C ILE A 217 -11.15 4.30 16.63
N PRO A 218 -10.06 4.44 17.43
CA PRO A 218 -9.67 5.75 17.95
C PRO A 218 -9.43 6.79 16.84
N TRP A 219 -8.92 6.35 15.69
CA TRP A 219 -8.66 7.26 14.57
C TRP A 219 -9.91 7.55 13.75
N LEU A 220 -10.87 6.63 13.67
CA LEU A 220 -12.17 6.87 13.03
C LEU A 220 -12.98 7.99 13.70
N ILE A 221 -12.75 8.25 14.99
CA ILE A 221 -13.43 9.32 15.72
C ILE A 221 -13.09 10.69 15.12
N VAL A 222 -11.84 10.91 14.70
CA VAL A 222 -11.34 12.20 14.20
C VAL A 222 -12.15 12.74 13.00
N PRO A 223 -12.32 12.01 11.88
CA PRO A 223 -13.12 12.50 10.76
C PRO A 223 -14.62 12.60 11.09
N LEU A 224 -15.12 11.80 12.05
CA LEU A 224 -16.52 11.80 12.46
C LEU A 224 -16.87 13.01 13.33
N THR A 225 -16.01 13.38 14.28
CA THR A 225 -16.21 14.54 15.17
C THR A 225 -16.05 15.86 14.45
N THR A 226 -15.25 15.86 13.38
CA THR A 226 -14.99 17.04 12.56
C THR A 226 -16.03 17.24 11.46
N GLY A 227 -17.02 16.35 11.33
CA GLY A 227 -18.06 16.42 10.30
C GLY A 227 -17.53 16.36 8.86
N GLY A 228 -16.27 15.92 8.69
CA GLY A 228 -15.55 16.02 7.44
C GLY A 228 -15.18 17.46 7.03
N ASP A 229 -15.39 18.48 7.86
CA ASP A 229 -15.07 19.88 7.55
C ASP A 229 -13.57 20.09 7.30
N ILE A 230 -12.75 19.39 8.08
CA ILE A 230 -11.29 19.33 7.92
C ILE A 230 -10.89 18.53 6.67
N SER A 231 -11.76 17.63 6.18
CA SER A 231 -11.54 16.86 4.94
C SER A 231 -12.15 17.51 3.68
N LYS A 232 -12.95 18.58 3.83
CA LYS A 232 -13.64 19.28 2.71
C LYS A 232 -12.66 19.75 1.64
N PHE A 233 -11.43 20.04 2.02
CA PHE A 233 -10.42 20.53 1.12
C PHE A 233 -9.72 19.43 0.30
N TRP A 234 -9.83 18.14 0.65
CA TRP A 234 -8.91 17.15 0.07
C TRP A 234 -9.41 15.72 -0.25
N TYR A 235 -10.54 15.19 0.26
CA TYR A 235 -10.86 13.75 0.00
C TYR A 235 -12.32 13.36 -0.29
N VAL A 236 -13.32 14.14 0.13
CA VAL A 236 -14.73 13.80 -0.13
C VAL A 236 -15.48 15.04 -0.60
N THR A 237 -15.16 15.48 -1.81
CA THR A 237 -15.97 16.50 -2.50
C THR A 237 -17.26 15.86 -3.02
N LYS A 238 -18.28 16.68 -3.32
CA LYS A 238 -19.48 16.21 -4.05
C LYS A 238 -19.11 15.56 -5.40
N GLU A 239 -17.96 15.91 -5.97
CA GLU A 239 -17.40 15.26 -7.15
C GLU A 239 -16.94 13.82 -6.87
N PHE A 240 -16.31 13.53 -5.74
CA PHE A 240 -15.94 12.15 -5.36
C PHE A 240 -17.15 11.20 -5.34
N VAL A 241 -18.28 11.65 -4.79
CA VAL A 241 -19.52 10.84 -4.78
C VAL A 241 -20.06 10.64 -6.20
N LYS A 242 -19.87 11.61 -7.10
CA LYS A 242 -20.26 11.51 -8.52
C LYS A 242 -19.29 10.68 -9.37
N LEU A 243 -18.00 10.69 -9.04
CA LEU A 243 -16.92 9.97 -9.74
C LEU A 243 -16.76 8.53 -9.21
N SER A 244 -17.15 8.25 -7.97
CA SER A 244 -17.06 6.90 -7.38
C SER A 244 -17.77 5.79 -8.19
N PRO A 245 -18.93 6.03 -8.85
CA PRO A 245 -19.51 5.08 -9.78
C PRO A 245 -18.74 4.99 -11.10
N MET A 246 -18.08 6.06 -11.54
CA MET A 246 -17.27 6.08 -12.77
C MET A 246 -16.01 5.20 -12.65
N PHE A 247 -15.50 4.93 -11.45
CA PHE A 247 -14.47 3.89 -11.25
C PHE A 247 -14.89 2.52 -11.77
N PHE A 248 -16.19 2.23 -11.76
CA PHE A 248 -16.75 0.96 -12.23
C PHE A 248 -17.34 1.05 -13.64
N LEU A 249 -17.76 2.24 -14.07
CA LEU A 249 -18.46 2.45 -15.35
C LEU A 249 -17.54 2.96 -16.47
N ASN A 250 -16.49 3.73 -16.16
CA ASN A 250 -15.53 4.27 -17.12
C ASN A 250 -14.10 4.39 -16.52
N PRO A 251 -13.40 3.27 -16.30
CA PRO A 251 -12.12 3.22 -15.58
C PRO A 251 -10.93 3.85 -16.32
N PHE A 252 -11.11 4.37 -17.54
CA PHE A 252 -10.04 4.93 -18.38
C PHE A 252 -10.09 6.46 -18.50
N GLU A 253 -10.96 7.12 -17.73
CA GLU A 253 -10.95 8.58 -17.60
C GLU A 253 -9.60 9.05 -17.03
N PRO A 254 -8.97 10.10 -17.59
CA PRO A 254 -7.65 10.59 -17.13
C PRO A 254 -7.62 10.92 -15.64
N GLU A 255 -8.70 11.51 -15.11
CA GLU A 255 -8.86 11.86 -13.70
C GLU A 255 -8.97 10.63 -12.80
N ILE A 256 -9.53 9.52 -13.32
CA ILE A 256 -9.63 8.23 -12.62
C ILE A 256 -8.31 7.46 -12.72
N LEU A 257 -7.67 7.45 -13.89
CA LEU A 257 -6.34 6.85 -14.10
C LEU A 257 -5.27 7.50 -13.22
N GLN A 258 -5.39 8.80 -12.98
CA GLN A 258 -4.55 9.57 -12.06
C GLN A 258 -5.05 9.52 -10.62
N SER A 259 -6.27 9.02 -10.38
CA SER A 259 -6.78 8.89 -9.02
C SER A 259 -5.97 7.83 -8.29
N VAL A 260 -5.56 8.17 -7.08
CA VAL A 260 -4.57 7.34 -6.41
C VAL A 260 -5.17 6.05 -5.84
N PHE A 261 -6.49 6.03 -5.66
CA PHE A 261 -7.25 4.80 -5.44
C PHE A 261 -7.15 3.84 -6.63
N TYR A 262 -7.22 4.36 -7.87
CA TYR A 262 -7.06 3.55 -9.06
C TYR A 262 -5.64 3.01 -9.19
N MET A 263 -4.59 3.81 -8.94
CA MET A 263 -3.21 3.33 -9.04
C MET A 263 -2.88 2.24 -8.00
N ALA A 264 -3.29 2.43 -6.74
CA ALA A 264 -3.13 1.41 -5.70
C ALA A 264 -3.98 0.17 -5.98
N THR A 265 -5.23 0.35 -6.42
CA THR A 265 -6.10 -0.76 -6.81
C THR A 265 -5.51 -1.50 -8.00
N TYR A 266 -5.00 -0.81 -9.01
CA TYR A 266 -4.38 -1.39 -10.21
C TYR A 266 -3.10 -2.15 -9.89
N PHE A 267 -2.26 -1.63 -8.99
CA PHE A 267 -1.08 -2.34 -8.47
C PHE A 267 -1.47 -3.67 -7.81
N VAL A 268 -2.48 -3.64 -6.94
CA VAL A 268 -2.91 -4.82 -6.19
C VAL A 268 -3.80 -5.77 -7.03
N THR A 269 -4.61 -5.27 -7.95
CA THR A 269 -5.41 -6.09 -8.87
C THR A 269 -4.53 -6.73 -9.93
N THR A 270 -3.49 -6.06 -10.41
CA THR A 270 -2.49 -6.69 -11.29
C THR A 270 -1.82 -7.85 -10.56
N ALA A 271 -1.45 -7.67 -9.29
CA ALA A 271 -0.94 -8.76 -8.46
C ALA A 271 -1.95 -9.91 -8.32
N PHE A 272 -3.22 -9.61 -8.06
CA PHE A 272 -4.28 -10.60 -7.93
C PHE A 272 -4.56 -11.35 -9.26
N SER A 273 -4.73 -10.62 -10.36
CA SER A 273 -4.93 -11.18 -11.69
C SER A 273 -3.77 -12.07 -12.10
N PHE A 274 -2.54 -11.73 -11.73
CA PHE A 274 -1.38 -12.56 -12.02
C PHE A 274 -1.38 -13.88 -11.23
N VAL A 275 -1.81 -13.85 -9.95
CA VAL A 275 -2.00 -15.05 -9.12
C VAL A 275 -3.11 -15.94 -9.68
N VAL A 276 -4.24 -15.35 -10.10
CA VAL A 276 -5.40 -16.09 -10.63
C VAL A 276 -5.16 -16.65 -12.04
N LEU A 277 -4.59 -15.86 -12.96
CA LEU A 277 -4.37 -16.26 -14.36
C LEU A 277 -3.28 -17.33 -14.52
N CYS A 278 -2.34 -17.43 -13.58
CA CYS A 278 -1.31 -18.45 -13.60
C CYS A 278 -1.78 -19.80 -13.03
N GLY A 279 -3.09 -19.97 -12.78
CA GLY A 279 -3.71 -21.28 -12.52
C GLY A 279 -3.61 -21.74 -11.08
N VAL A 280 -3.86 -20.85 -10.12
CA VAL A 280 -4.22 -21.22 -8.74
C VAL A 280 -5.73 -21.05 -8.55
#